data_AF-A0A2M8QCW2-F1
#
_entry.id   AF-A0A2M8QCW2-F1
#
_cell.length_a   1.000
_cell.length_b   1.000
_cell.length_c   1.000
_cell.angle_alpha   90.00
_cell.angle_beta   90.00
_cell.angle_gamma   90.00
#
_symmetry.space_group_name_H-M   'P 1'
#
loop_
_entity.id
_entity.type
_entity.pdbx_description
1 polymer ?
#
loop_
_entity_poly.entity_id
_entity_poly.type
_entity_poly.pdbx_seq_one_letter_code
_entity_poly.pdbx_strand_id
1 'polypeptide(L)'
;MVGAKLLRWPGGARAVRYALHAVLCAAALVVPVPGAAHAQSGGPNLLKNPGFDWPAQTNGDVCAPGWSKDNAITPHEWTAFWTCKSGEELNQDLVNRAPEFRVMTVDIAADRVRSYPTSASFFTYRSINRSAGLYQIVRGLTPGTRLRFSVWVNLLTTNSDVLPLHSSRQPGGLQARACIHTTGFVALTPNLNDPAVVCSIWMRPYDTWGELVVEATAASDAVAVIIDTTAEYPVIHNDVHVDDASLVVIGNAPAPQQPAAPAGAPPPAGSGAAAPGVVVKTPTANVRAAPTLNSTILASAPQGTTFTVRAYTADRQWWQIEFSRAQDGLAYIHHSVVTPNAAAQAALGGHAAAASQPTSPAQVVVNTGGSRLNIRATPSLKAPILGRAQNGASLEVKGISPDKQWWQIAYAGGTDGTAWVMAQYVVPNPAARQLAGLP
;
A
#
# COMPACT_ATOMS: atom_id res chain seq x y z
N MET A 1 -41.13 -79.88 -24.81
CA MET A 1 -39.90 -80.50 -25.34
C MET A 1 -38.86 -80.49 -24.22
N VAL A 2 -38.46 -81.71 -23.80
CA VAL A 2 -37.22 -82.15 -23.12
C VAL A 2 -36.50 -81.13 -22.20
N GLY A 3 -36.27 -81.33 -20.90
CA GLY A 3 -36.35 -82.50 -20.03
C GLY A 3 -35.33 -82.34 -18.90
N ALA A 4 -35.77 -82.37 -17.65
CA ALA A 4 -34.93 -82.41 -16.45
C ALA A 4 -34.57 -83.86 -16.05
N LYS A 5 -33.37 -84.09 -15.50
CA LYS A 5 -32.95 -85.19 -14.58
C LYS A 5 -31.48 -84.95 -14.16
N LEU A 6 -31.16 -84.76 -12.88
CA LEU A 6 -30.78 -85.77 -11.84
C LEU A 6 -29.60 -86.65 -12.31
N LEU A 7 -28.51 -86.92 -11.59
CA LEU A 7 -28.25 -87.12 -10.16
C LEU A 7 -26.73 -87.44 -10.00
N ARG A 8 -26.09 -87.13 -8.86
CA ARG A 8 -25.35 -88.11 -7.99
C ARG A 8 -24.33 -87.44 -7.06
N TRP A 9 -24.49 -87.73 -5.78
CA TRP A 9 -23.43 -87.85 -4.77
C TRP A 9 -22.93 -89.32 -4.74
N PRO A 10 -21.72 -89.60 -4.23
CA PRO A 10 -21.63 -90.11 -2.85
C PRO A 10 -20.42 -89.57 -2.07
N GLY A 11 -20.49 -89.72 -0.74
CA GLY A 11 -19.57 -89.14 0.22
C GLY A 11 -18.23 -89.86 0.40
N GLY A 12 -17.38 -89.24 1.22
CA GLY A 12 -16.09 -89.76 1.68
C GLY A 12 -15.64 -88.98 2.91
N ALA A 13 -15.36 -89.70 3.99
CA ALA A 13 -15.25 -89.21 5.35
C ALA A 13 -13.88 -88.61 5.73
N ARG A 14 -13.88 -87.88 6.86
CA ARG A 14 -12.77 -87.63 7.81
C ARG A 14 -11.65 -86.68 7.36
N ALA A 15 -11.54 -85.54 8.04
CA ALA A 15 -10.66 -85.40 9.21
C ALA A 15 -10.56 -83.92 9.62
N VAL A 16 -10.97 -83.65 10.86
CA VAL A 16 -10.60 -82.41 11.55
C VAL A 16 -9.09 -82.42 11.74
N ARG A 17 -8.41 -81.40 11.20
CA ARG A 17 -7.08 -81.00 11.68
C ARG A 17 -7.11 -79.50 11.94
N TYR A 18 -7.04 -79.16 13.22
CA TYR A 18 -6.73 -77.84 13.71
C TYR A 18 -5.42 -77.37 13.07
N ALA A 19 -5.50 -76.35 12.23
CA ALA A 19 -4.33 -75.59 11.81
C ALA A 19 -4.52 -74.17 12.33
N LEU A 20 -3.86 -73.87 13.44
CA LEU A 20 -3.58 -72.50 13.89
C LEU A 20 -3.13 -71.69 12.68
N HIS A 21 -3.97 -70.76 12.21
CA HIS A 21 -3.52 -69.69 11.34
C HIS A 21 -3.38 -68.46 12.21
N ALA A 22 -2.11 -68.08 12.40
CA ALA A 22 -1.73 -66.84 13.03
C ALA A 22 -2.48 -65.68 12.34
N VAL A 23 -3.19 -64.88 13.13
CA VAL A 23 -3.67 -63.58 12.70
C VAL A 23 -2.43 -62.73 12.45
N LEU A 24 -1.99 -62.66 11.20
CA LEU A 24 -1.14 -61.58 10.73
C LEU A 24 -2.01 -60.33 10.73
N CYS A 25 -1.98 -59.59 11.85
CA CYS A 25 -2.29 -58.17 11.84
C CYS A 25 -1.31 -57.53 10.86
N ALA A 26 -1.73 -57.36 9.61
CA ALA A 26 -1.12 -56.38 8.73
C ALA A 26 -1.41 -55.01 9.35
N ALA A 27 -0.54 -54.59 10.27
CA ALA A 27 -0.35 -53.20 10.58
C ALA A 27 0.00 -52.56 9.25
N ALA A 28 -1.00 -51.95 8.60
CA ALA A 28 -0.77 -50.99 7.55
C ALA A 28 0.08 -49.90 8.21
N LEU A 29 1.39 -50.00 8.03
CA LEU A 29 2.30 -48.88 8.14
C LEU A 29 1.72 -47.84 7.20
N VAL A 30 0.92 -46.93 7.76
CA VAL A 30 0.72 -45.60 7.22
C VAL A 30 2.13 -45.02 7.24
N VAL A 31 2.87 -45.29 6.17
CA VAL A 31 4.04 -44.49 5.85
C VAL A 31 3.45 -43.09 5.69
N PRO A 32 3.79 -42.14 6.58
CA PRO A 32 3.46 -40.77 6.28
C PRO A 32 4.22 -40.49 5.00
N VAL A 33 3.50 -40.44 3.88
CA VAL A 33 4.01 -39.75 2.70
C VAL A 33 4.33 -38.37 3.26
N PRO A 34 5.60 -37.95 3.31
CA PRO A 34 5.89 -36.58 3.65
C PRO A 34 5.14 -35.81 2.57
N GLY A 35 4.00 -35.20 2.95
CA GLY A 35 3.39 -34.18 2.13
C GLY A 35 4.54 -33.29 1.73
N ALA A 36 4.67 -33.01 0.44
CA ALA A 36 5.73 -32.18 -0.07
C ALA A 36 5.72 -30.88 0.75
N ALA A 37 6.54 -30.86 1.80
CA ALA A 37 6.89 -29.68 2.51
C ALA A 37 7.70 -28.95 1.45
N HIS A 38 7.02 -28.07 0.72
CA HIS A 38 7.70 -26.99 0.05
C HIS A 38 8.50 -26.33 1.16
N ALA A 39 9.78 -26.69 1.24
CA ALA A 39 10.73 -26.02 2.07
C ALA A 39 10.70 -24.57 1.61
N GLN A 40 9.93 -23.74 2.30
CA GLN A 40 9.99 -22.31 2.18
C GLN A 40 11.44 -21.97 2.49
N SER A 41 12.19 -21.61 1.46
CA SER A 41 13.51 -21.02 1.61
C SER A 41 13.31 -19.63 2.22
N GLY A 42 13.10 -19.58 3.54
CA GLY A 42 12.74 -18.41 4.30
C GLY A 42 12.41 -18.83 5.73
N GLY A 43 12.61 -17.94 6.71
CA GLY A 43 12.26 -18.22 8.11
C GLY A 43 10.77 -18.52 8.32
N PRO A 44 10.31 -18.67 9.58
CA PRO A 44 8.89 -18.87 9.87
C PRO A 44 8.04 -17.74 9.27
N ASN A 45 6.83 -18.08 8.80
CA ASN A 45 5.88 -17.10 8.28
C ASN A 45 5.49 -16.12 9.40
N LEU A 46 5.73 -14.83 9.15
CA LEU A 46 5.51 -13.75 10.11
C LEU A 46 4.05 -13.28 10.13
N LEU A 47 3.24 -13.67 9.16
CA LEU A 47 1.83 -13.32 9.10
C LEU A 47 1.01 -14.12 10.12
N LYS A 48 0.00 -13.46 10.68
CA LYS A 48 -1.10 -14.11 11.35
C LYS A 48 -2.16 -14.48 10.33
N ASN A 49 -2.75 -15.66 10.50
CA ASN A 49 -3.77 -16.20 9.61
C ASN A 49 -3.39 -16.14 8.10
N PRO A 50 -2.25 -16.72 7.70
CA PRO A 50 -1.79 -16.70 6.31
C PRO A 50 -2.69 -17.47 5.33
N GLY A 51 -3.44 -18.46 5.81
CA GLY A 51 -4.42 -19.23 5.03
C GLY A 51 -5.78 -18.56 4.89
N PHE A 52 -5.98 -17.37 5.48
CA PHE A 52 -7.26 -16.64 5.43
C PHE A 52 -8.43 -17.45 6.01
N ASP A 53 -8.15 -18.17 7.10
CA ASP A 53 -9.07 -19.09 7.74
C ASP A 53 -9.95 -18.47 8.83
N TRP A 54 -11.01 -19.20 9.19
CA TRP A 54 -11.79 -18.89 10.39
C TRP A 54 -10.88 -18.85 11.64
N PRO A 55 -11.15 -17.95 12.60
CA PRO A 55 -12.32 -17.09 12.71
C PRO A 55 -12.30 -15.87 11.77
N ALA A 56 -13.46 -15.26 11.53
CA ALA A 56 -13.60 -14.01 10.78
C ALA A 56 -13.88 -12.83 11.72
N GLN A 57 -13.65 -11.62 11.22
CA GLN A 57 -13.91 -10.35 11.89
C GLN A 57 -14.74 -9.42 11.00
N THR A 58 -15.51 -8.54 11.63
CA THR A 58 -16.18 -7.42 10.94
C THR A 58 -15.27 -6.20 10.92
N ASN A 59 -15.21 -5.50 9.78
CA ASN A 59 -14.48 -4.24 9.66
C ASN A 59 -15.45 -3.06 9.63
N GLY A 60 -15.02 -1.92 10.18
CA GLY A 60 -15.77 -0.66 10.07
C GLY A 60 -15.73 -0.10 8.65
N ASP A 61 -16.60 0.87 8.36
CA ASP A 61 -16.53 1.61 7.11
C ASP A 61 -15.32 2.56 7.11
N VAL A 62 -14.32 2.30 6.27
CA VAL A 62 -13.13 3.15 6.14
C VAL A 62 -13.45 4.54 5.59
N CYS A 63 -14.61 4.71 4.95
CA CYS A 63 -15.12 5.96 4.41
C CYS A 63 -16.12 6.67 5.34
N ALA A 64 -16.59 5.99 6.37
CA ALA A 64 -17.45 6.54 7.41
C ALA A 64 -17.01 6.05 8.80
N PRO A 65 -15.87 6.54 9.33
CA PRO A 65 -15.34 6.07 10.61
C PRO A 65 -16.36 6.20 11.74
N GLY A 66 -16.53 5.11 12.50
CA GLY A 66 -17.55 5.01 13.56
C GLY A 66 -18.85 4.33 13.14
N TRP A 67 -19.02 4.03 11.85
CA TRP A 67 -20.13 3.22 11.34
C TRP A 67 -19.67 1.77 11.09
N SER A 68 -20.51 0.82 11.50
CA SER A 68 -20.33 -0.59 11.12
C SER A 68 -20.67 -0.76 9.64
N LYS A 69 -19.96 -1.68 8.99
CA LYS A 69 -20.30 -2.14 7.65
C LYS A 69 -20.58 -3.63 7.69
N ASP A 70 -21.85 -3.98 7.57
CA ASP A 70 -22.35 -5.34 7.80
C ASP A 70 -21.81 -6.38 6.79
N ASN A 71 -21.30 -5.91 5.64
CA ASN A 71 -20.76 -6.73 4.56
C ASN A 71 -19.24 -6.53 4.36
N ALA A 72 -18.49 -6.15 5.41
CA ALA A 72 -17.02 -6.10 5.39
C ALA A 72 -16.41 -7.18 6.31
N ILE A 73 -16.65 -8.45 5.97
CA ILE A 73 -16.20 -9.61 6.76
C ILE A 73 -14.86 -10.12 6.19
N THR A 74 -13.81 -10.10 7.01
CA THR A 74 -12.47 -10.60 6.63
C THR A 74 -12.03 -11.71 7.58
N PRO A 75 -11.07 -12.56 7.20
CA PRO A 75 -10.40 -13.44 8.16
C PRO A 75 -9.76 -12.62 9.28
N HIS A 76 -9.74 -13.18 10.49
CA HIS A 76 -9.16 -12.53 11.66
C HIS A 76 -7.70 -12.12 11.40
N GLU A 77 -7.29 -10.96 11.92
CA GLU A 77 -5.96 -10.33 11.72
C GLU A 77 -5.73 -9.68 10.33
N TRP A 78 -6.72 -9.70 9.43
CA TRP A 78 -6.65 -8.98 8.16
C TRP A 78 -7.63 -7.82 8.14
N THR A 79 -7.13 -6.63 7.81
CA THR A 79 -7.94 -5.41 7.75
C THR A 79 -8.29 -5.07 6.31
N ALA A 80 -9.59 -4.86 6.06
CA ALA A 80 -10.08 -4.40 4.77
C ALA A 80 -9.78 -2.90 4.54
N PHE A 81 -9.55 -2.54 3.28
CA PHE A 81 -9.49 -1.14 2.86
C PHE A 81 -10.05 -0.97 1.45
N TRP A 82 -10.52 0.24 1.14
CA TRP A 82 -10.94 0.64 -0.20
C TRP A 82 -10.87 2.14 -0.38
N THR A 83 -10.75 2.57 -1.63
CA THR A 83 -10.80 3.99 -2.01
C THR A 83 -12.21 4.53 -1.80
N CYS A 84 -12.32 5.64 -1.07
CA CYS A 84 -13.58 6.33 -0.83
C CYS A 84 -13.99 7.20 -2.01
N LYS A 85 -15.31 7.31 -2.23
CA LYS A 85 -15.88 8.32 -3.13
C LYS A 85 -15.53 9.73 -2.62
N SER A 86 -15.31 10.66 -3.55
CA SER A 86 -15.10 12.07 -3.23
C SER A 86 -15.68 12.98 -4.31
N GLY A 87 -16.04 14.21 -3.94
CA GLY A 87 -16.56 15.20 -4.88
C GLY A 87 -17.79 14.70 -5.65
N GLU A 88 -17.77 14.85 -6.97
CA GLU A 88 -18.87 14.44 -7.86
C GLU A 88 -19.12 12.93 -7.88
N GLU A 89 -18.15 12.12 -7.46
CA GLU A 89 -18.26 10.65 -7.41
C GLU A 89 -19.26 10.16 -6.36
N LEU A 90 -19.59 11.00 -5.37
CA LEU A 90 -20.59 10.66 -4.35
C LEU A 90 -21.94 10.28 -4.98
N ASN A 91 -22.24 10.81 -6.16
CA ASN A 91 -23.48 10.55 -6.90
C ASN A 91 -23.32 9.51 -8.03
N GLN A 92 -22.17 8.83 -8.12
CA GLN A 92 -21.89 7.84 -9.15
C GLN A 92 -21.89 6.43 -8.57
N ASP A 93 -22.69 5.52 -9.14
CA ASP A 93 -22.78 4.14 -8.65
C ASP A 93 -21.69 3.21 -9.19
N LEU A 94 -21.09 3.58 -10.32
CA LEU A 94 -20.13 2.75 -11.05
C LEU A 94 -18.67 2.91 -10.58
N VAL A 95 -18.41 3.80 -9.62
CA VAL A 95 -17.03 4.12 -9.19
C VAL A 95 -16.94 4.18 -7.67
N ASN A 96 -15.88 3.57 -7.13
CA ASN A 96 -15.51 3.55 -5.72
C ASN A 96 -16.67 3.18 -4.79
N ARG A 97 -17.58 2.30 -5.24
CA ARG A 97 -18.56 1.70 -4.34
C ARG A 97 -17.82 0.90 -3.29
N ALA A 98 -18.31 0.95 -2.06
CA ALA A 98 -17.74 0.18 -0.97
C ALA A 98 -17.82 -1.32 -1.33
N PRO A 99 -16.70 -2.08 -1.39
CA PRO A 99 -16.71 -3.49 -1.77
C PRO A 99 -17.37 -4.34 -0.69
N GLU A 100 -17.87 -5.51 -1.06
CA GLU A 100 -18.26 -6.53 -0.07
C GLU A 100 -17.09 -7.45 0.19
N PHE A 101 -16.83 -7.76 1.45
CA PHE A 101 -15.81 -8.72 1.88
C PHE A 101 -16.49 -9.91 2.55
N ARG A 102 -16.02 -11.11 2.24
CA ARG A 102 -16.51 -12.37 2.78
C ARG A 102 -15.39 -13.40 2.88
N VAL A 103 -15.62 -14.41 3.71
CA VAL A 103 -14.82 -15.64 3.71
C VAL A 103 -15.47 -16.62 2.72
N MET A 104 -14.68 -17.14 1.79
CA MET A 104 -15.11 -18.15 0.83
C MET A 104 -14.84 -19.54 1.41
N THR A 105 -15.79 -20.45 1.28
CA THR A 105 -15.63 -21.85 1.67
C THR A 105 -15.63 -22.75 0.44
N VAL A 106 -15.05 -23.95 0.59
CA VAL A 106 -15.09 -24.96 -0.48
C VAL A 106 -16.50 -25.36 -0.89
N ASP A 107 -17.48 -25.24 0.02
CA ASP A 107 -18.89 -25.52 -0.26
C ASP A 107 -19.55 -24.45 -1.14
N ILE A 108 -19.04 -23.21 -1.09
CA ILE A 108 -19.53 -22.10 -1.93
C ILE A 108 -18.88 -22.16 -3.31
N ALA A 109 -17.54 -22.24 -3.36
CA ALA A 109 -16.77 -22.31 -4.60
C ALA A 109 -15.39 -22.93 -4.35
N ALA A 110 -15.26 -24.24 -4.57
CA ALA A 110 -14.03 -24.99 -4.34
C ALA A 110 -12.83 -24.48 -5.18
N ASP A 111 -13.08 -23.98 -6.38
CA ASP A 111 -12.05 -23.38 -7.25
C ASP A 111 -11.52 -22.03 -6.73
N ARG A 112 -12.20 -21.45 -5.73
CA ARG A 112 -11.85 -20.17 -5.09
C ARG A 112 -11.27 -20.35 -3.69
N VAL A 113 -10.97 -21.58 -3.27
CA VAL A 113 -10.20 -21.90 -2.07
C VAL A 113 -8.95 -22.70 -2.48
N ARG A 114 -7.78 -22.30 -2.01
CA ARG A 114 -6.48 -22.92 -2.37
C ARG A 114 -5.96 -23.83 -1.27
N SER A 115 -5.81 -23.32 -0.05
CA SER A 115 -5.07 -24.01 1.02
C SER A 115 -5.96 -24.80 2.00
N TYR A 116 -7.29 -24.66 1.89
CA TYR A 116 -8.35 -25.28 2.71
C TYR A 116 -8.30 -24.89 4.20
N PRO A 117 -9.45 -24.66 4.87
CA PRO A 117 -10.84 -24.77 4.36
C PRO A 117 -11.39 -23.53 3.66
N THR A 118 -10.73 -22.38 3.78
CA THR A 118 -11.32 -21.11 3.34
C THR A 118 -10.33 -20.19 2.65
N SER A 119 -10.84 -19.13 2.01
CA SER A 119 -10.04 -18.04 1.46
C SER A 119 -10.72 -16.70 1.74
N ALA A 120 -9.98 -15.60 1.66
CA ALA A 120 -10.60 -14.28 1.71
C ALA A 120 -11.10 -13.89 0.33
N SER A 121 -12.28 -13.29 0.27
CA SER A 121 -12.85 -12.82 -0.98
C SER A 121 -13.47 -11.45 -0.84
N PHE A 122 -13.36 -10.65 -1.88
CA PHE A 122 -14.04 -9.36 -1.93
C PHE A 122 -14.35 -8.96 -3.36
N PHE A 123 -15.42 -8.18 -3.53
CA PHE A 123 -15.92 -7.86 -4.84
C PHE A 123 -16.68 -6.55 -4.89
N THR A 124 -16.84 -6.03 -6.10
CA THR A 124 -17.83 -5.01 -6.42
C THR A 124 -18.74 -5.46 -7.55
N TYR A 125 -20.05 -5.26 -7.35
CA TYR A 125 -21.04 -5.48 -8.38
C TYR A 125 -21.28 -4.21 -9.21
N ARG A 126 -21.02 -4.28 -10.52
CA ARG A 126 -21.20 -3.16 -11.48
C ARG A 126 -20.50 -1.86 -11.04
N SER A 127 -19.32 -1.99 -10.45
CA SER A 127 -18.55 -0.85 -9.98
C SER A 127 -17.05 -1.16 -10.03
N ILE A 128 -16.22 -0.13 -10.15
CA ILE A 128 -14.77 -0.23 -9.97
C ILE A 128 -14.38 0.28 -8.58
N ASN A 129 -13.28 -0.23 -8.02
CA ASN A 129 -12.49 0.51 -7.05
C ASN A 129 -11.14 0.82 -7.67
N ARG A 130 -10.69 2.06 -7.51
CA ARG A 130 -9.34 2.43 -7.96
C ARG A 130 -8.25 1.75 -7.12
N SER A 131 -8.58 1.42 -5.88
CA SER A 131 -7.79 0.58 -5.00
C SER A 131 -8.69 -0.02 -3.92
N ALA A 132 -8.60 -1.33 -3.71
CA ALA A 132 -9.25 -2.06 -2.63
C ALA A 132 -8.49 -3.35 -2.32
N GLY A 133 -8.57 -3.81 -1.06
CA GLY A 133 -8.06 -5.10 -0.68
C GLY A 133 -7.85 -5.26 0.81
N LEU A 134 -6.78 -5.97 1.19
CA LEU A 134 -6.49 -6.37 2.56
C LEU A 134 -5.08 -5.95 2.95
N TYR A 135 -4.87 -5.64 4.22
CA TYR A 135 -3.53 -5.44 4.77
C TYR A 135 -3.38 -6.04 6.16
N GLN A 136 -2.13 -6.30 6.55
CA GLN A 136 -1.75 -6.70 7.91
C GLN A 136 -0.46 -6.01 8.32
N ILE A 137 -0.40 -5.51 9.56
CA ILE A 137 0.80 -4.88 10.12
C ILE A 137 1.58 -5.94 10.91
N VAL A 138 2.84 -6.14 10.55
CA VAL A 138 3.78 -7.04 11.23
C VAL A 138 4.78 -6.21 12.01
N ARG A 139 4.96 -6.53 13.30
CA ARG A 139 5.80 -5.79 14.25
C ARG A 139 6.91 -6.67 14.82
N GLY A 140 7.85 -6.04 15.53
CA GLY A 140 8.97 -6.74 16.17
C GLY A 140 10.10 -7.08 15.19
N LEU A 141 10.20 -6.32 14.10
CA LEU A 141 11.26 -6.46 13.12
C LEU A 141 12.49 -5.66 13.55
N THR A 142 13.66 -6.03 13.02
CA THR A 142 14.84 -5.18 13.11
C THR A 142 14.93 -4.33 11.83
N PRO A 143 15.06 -3.00 11.91
CA PRO A 143 15.34 -2.18 10.72
C PRO A 143 16.54 -2.73 9.94
N GLY A 144 16.41 -2.82 8.61
CA GLY A 144 17.38 -3.49 7.74
C GLY A 144 17.06 -4.96 7.44
N THR A 145 16.05 -5.56 8.07
CA THR A 145 15.60 -6.93 7.74
C THR A 145 15.06 -6.96 6.31
N ARG A 146 15.56 -7.85 5.45
CA ARG A 146 14.98 -8.11 4.13
C ARG A 146 13.86 -9.12 4.24
N LEU A 147 12.74 -8.77 3.62
CA LEU A 147 11.50 -9.53 3.66
C LEU A 147 11.07 -9.88 2.25
N ARG A 148 10.44 -11.05 2.10
CA ARG A 148 9.68 -11.42 0.91
C ARG A 148 8.24 -11.64 1.34
N PHE A 149 7.33 -10.88 0.73
CA PHE A 149 5.89 -11.09 0.84
C PHE A 149 5.40 -11.81 -0.42
N SER A 150 4.69 -12.91 -0.25
CA SER A 150 3.94 -13.57 -1.31
C SER A 150 2.48 -13.80 -0.92
N VAL A 151 1.59 -13.89 -1.90
CA VAL A 151 0.19 -14.27 -1.71
C VAL A 151 -0.38 -14.83 -3.00
N TRP A 152 -1.19 -15.87 -2.91
CA TRP A 152 -1.91 -16.40 -4.06
C TRP A 152 -3.19 -15.62 -4.28
N VAL A 153 -3.46 -15.27 -5.54
CA VAL A 153 -4.68 -14.57 -5.94
C VAL A 153 -5.32 -15.28 -7.13
N ASN A 154 -6.64 -15.36 -7.11
CA ASN A 154 -7.47 -15.82 -8.22
C ASN A 154 -8.53 -14.74 -8.49
N LEU A 155 -8.54 -14.22 -9.71
CA LEU A 155 -9.41 -13.12 -10.13
C LEU A 155 -10.54 -13.65 -11.01
N LEU A 156 -11.78 -13.21 -10.75
CA LEU A 156 -12.92 -13.42 -11.63
C LEU A 156 -13.42 -12.05 -12.09
N THR A 157 -13.43 -11.82 -13.40
CA THR A 157 -13.93 -10.55 -13.96
C THR A 157 -14.76 -10.78 -15.20
N THR A 158 -16.05 -10.48 -15.14
CA THR A 158 -16.97 -10.74 -16.26
C THR A 158 -18.19 -9.83 -16.25
N ASN A 159 -18.65 -9.46 -17.44
CA ASN A 159 -19.91 -8.74 -17.64
C ASN A 159 -21.09 -9.70 -17.94
N SER A 160 -21.10 -10.90 -17.33
CA SER A 160 -22.10 -11.94 -17.58
C SER A 160 -22.46 -12.68 -16.29
N ASP A 161 -23.75 -13.00 -16.13
CA ASP A 161 -24.29 -13.84 -15.05
C ASP A 161 -24.48 -15.31 -15.47
N VAL A 162 -24.01 -15.69 -16.66
CA VAL A 162 -24.14 -17.07 -17.14
C VAL A 162 -23.29 -17.99 -16.27
N LEU A 163 -23.88 -19.06 -15.72
CA LEU A 163 -23.14 -20.04 -14.93
C LEU A 163 -22.52 -21.14 -15.82
N PRO A 164 -21.33 -21.67 -15.47
CA PRO A 164 -20.42 -21.15 -14.43
C PRO A 164 -19.86 -19.77 -14.84
N LEU A 165 -19.64 -18.90 -13.85
CA LEU A 165 -19.02 -17.59 -14.07
C LEU A 165 -17.60 -17.79 -14.62
N HIS A 166 -17.18 -16.96 -15.57
CA HIS A 166 -15.89 -17.11 -16.24
C HIS A 166 -15.44 -15.81 -16.91
N SER A 167 -14.15 -15.47 -16.81
CA SER A 167 -13.60 -14.19 -17.25
C SER A 167 -13.43 -14.05 -18.77
N SER A 168 -13.71 -15.10 -19.54
CA SER A 168 -13.74 -15.02 -21.02
C SER A 168 -14.88 -14.15 -21.55
N ARG A 169 -15.85 -13.78 -20.71
CA ARG A 169 -17.06 -13.05 -21.12
C ARG A 169 -16.94 -11.58 -20.70
N GLN A 170 -16.30 -10.80 -21.55
CA GLN A 170 -16.13 -9.35 -21.39
C GLN A 170 -15.48 -8.98 -20.05
N PRO A 171 -14.19 -9.29 -19.85
CA PRO A 171 -13.49 -8.99 -18.60
C PRO A 171 -13.31 -7.48 -18.41
N GLY A 172 -13.38 -7.03 -17.16
CA GLY A 172 -13.28 -5.62 -16.76
C GLY A 172 -11.87 -5.14 -16.41
N GLY A 173 -10.83 -5.90 -16.78
CA GLY A 173 -9.44 -5.51 -16.54
C GLY A 173 -9.02 -5.55 -15.06
N LEU A 174 -9.66 -6.40 -14.25
CA LEU A 174 -9.31 -6.60 -12.84
C LEU A 174 -7.85 -7.05 -12.70
N GLN A 175 -7.11 -6.46 -11.78
CA GLN A 175 -5.70 -6.77 -11.55
C GLN A 175 -5.34 -6.63 -10.08
N ALA A 176 -4.31 -7.36 -9.67
CA ALA A 176 -3.82 -7.40 -8.30
C ALA A 176 -2.29 -7.25 -8.22
N ARG A 177 -1.80 -6.74 -7.09
CA ARG A 177 -0.38 -6.69 -6.74
C ARG A 177 -0.18 -6.83 -5.24
N ALA A 178 0.99 -7.34 -4.85
CA ALA A 178 1.43 -7.40 -3.47
C ALA A 178 2.35 -6.22 -3.17
N CYS A 179 2.21 -5.59 -2.01
CA CYS A 179 3.06 -4.50 -1.59
C CYS A 179 3.53 -4.66 -0.13
N ILE A 180 4.66 -4.04 0.20
CA ILE A 180 5.17 -3.89 1.56
C ILE A 180 5.36 -2.40 1.85
N HIS A 181 4.66 -1.87 2.86
CA HIS A 181 4.98 -0.59 3.47
C HIS A 181 6.14 -0.79 4.46
N THR A 182 7.32 -0.29 4.11
CA THR A 182 8.58 -0.59 4.81
C THR A 182 8.67 -0.06 6.24
N THR A 183 7.83 0.89 6.63
CA THR A 183 7.78 1.41 8.01
C THR A 183 6.55 0.94 8.82
N GLY A 184 5.64 0.19 8.20
CA GLY A 184 4.41 -0.29 8.84
C GLY A 184 3.35 0.77 9.13
N PHE A 185 3.55 2.01 8.68
CA PHE A 185 2.54 3.06 8.79
C PHE A 185 1.40 2.83 7.79
N VAL A 186 0.21 2.54 8.29
CA VAL A 186 -1.02 2.49 7.51
C VAL A 186 -2.08 3.28 8.28
N ALA A 187 -2.70 4.26 7.63
CA ALA A 187 -3.83 5.00 8.19
C ALA A 187 -5.12 4.16 8.07
N LEU A 188 -6.29 4.79 7.93
CA LEU A 188 -7.53 4.05 7.64
C LEU A 188 -7.48 3.33 6.27
N THR A 189 -6.75 3.91 5.31
CA THR A 189 -6.47 3.33 4.00
C THR A 189 -4.97 3.43 3.70
N PRO A 190 -4.36 2.40 3.08
CA PRO A 190 -2.99 2.48 2.60
C PRO A 190 -2.82 3.57 1.54
N ASN A 191 -1.85 4.46 1.73
CA ASN A 191 -1.41 5.37 0.68
C ASN A 191 -0.39 4.66 -0.22
N LEU A 192 -0.86 4.07 -1.32
CA LEU A 192 -0.01 3.32 -2.25
C LEU A 192 0.94 4.19 -3.09
N ASN A 193 0.86 5.51 -2.96
CA ASN A 193 1.82 6.46 -3.52
C ASN A 193 2.91 6.85 -2.52
N ASP A 194 2.88 6.32 -1.29
CA ASP A 194 3.93 6.56 -0.30
C ASP A 194 5.25 5.94 -0.80
N PRO A 195 6.37 6.69 -0.82
CA PRO A 195 7.67 6.17 -1.25
C PRO A 195 8.19 5.00 -0.39
N ALA A 196 7.66 4.82 0.82
CA ALA A 196 7.95 3.67 1.68
C ALA A 196 7.24 2.39 1.23
N VAL A 197 6.31 2.45 0.27
CA VAL A 197 5.60 1.29 -0.29
C VAL A 197 6.36 0.74 -1.49
N VAL A 198 6.78 -0.52 -1.37
CA VAL A 198 7.36 -1.28 -2.47
C VAL A 198 6.33 -2.28 -2.95
N CYS A 199 6.02 -2.29 -4.24
CA CYS A 199 5.02 -3.19 -4.82
C CYS A 199 5.59 -4.10 -5.89
N SER A 200 4.99 -5.28 -6.05
CA SER A 200 5.14 -6.11 -7.24
C SER A 200 4.56 -5.42 -8.47
N ILE A 201 4.83 -6.00 -9.64
CA ILE A 201 4.06 -5.67 -10.85
C ILE A 201 2.57 -6.03 -10.64
N TRP A 202 1.71 -5.39 -11.43
CA TRP A 202 0.31 -5.79 -11.56
C TRP A 202 0.20 -7.11 -12.31
N MET A 203 -0.64 -8.02 -11.83
CA MET A 203 -0.91 -9.32 -12.45
C MET A 203 -2.41 -9.56 -12.62
N ARG A 204 -2.75 -10.45 -13.56
CA ARG A 204 -4.13 -10.80 -13.96
C ARG A 204 -4.36 -12.31 -14.02
N PRO A 205 -4.19 -13.05 -12.92
CA PRO A 205 -4.49 -14.49 -12.91
C PRO A 205 -6.01 -14.70 -12.91
N TYR A 206 -6.60 -14.69 -14.10
CA TYR A 206 -8.04 -14.89 -14.29
C TYR A 206 -8.41 -16.38 -14.24
N ASP A 207 -9.40 -16.71 -13.40
CA ASP A 207 -9.94 -18.08 -13.24
C ASP A 207 -8.88 -19.14 -12.93
N THR A 208 -7.74 -18.71 -12.39
CA THR A 208 -6.62 -19.55 -11.99
C THR A 208 -5.90 -18.87 -10.84
N TRP A 209 -5.21 -19.64 -10.02
CA TRP A 209 -4.33 -19.11 -8.99
C TRP A 209 -3.01 -18.63 -9.59
N GLY A 210 -2.59 -17.41 -9.23
CA GLY A 210 -1.26 -16.87 -9.51
C GLY A 210 -0.66 -16.24 -8.25
N GLU A 211 0.66 -16.36 -8.08
CA GLU A 211 1.35 -15.88 -6.88
C GLU A 211 1.93 -14.47 -7.09
N LEU A 212 1.44 -13.50 -6.33
CA LEU A 212 2.03 -12.17 -6.24
C LEU A 212 3.26 -12.24 -5.33
N VAL A 213 4.39 -11.64 -5.74
CA VAL A 213 5.63 -11.65 -4.93
C VAL A 213 6.29 -10.28 -4.95
N VAL A 214 6.68 -9.78 -3.78
CA VAL A 214 7.45 -8.56 -3.60
C VAL A 214 8.51 -8.73 -2.51
N GLU A 215 9.66 -8.10 -2.69
CA GLU A 215 10.69 -8.01 -1.66
C GLU A 215 10.89 -6.55 -1.24
N ALA A 216 11.11 -6.34 0.05
CA ALA A 216 11.44 -5.04 0.59
C ALA A 216 12.31 -5.16 1.85
N THR A 217 12.97 -4.08 2.22
CA THR A 217 13.74 -3.99 3.47
C THR A 217 12.92 -3.22 4.49
N ALA A 218 12.73 -3.77 5.69
CA ALA A 218 12.10 -3.07 6.79
C ALA A 218 12.91 -1.81 7.14
N ALA A 219 12.26 -0.65 7.09
CA ALA A 219 12.84 0.64 7.45
C ALA A 219 12.55 1.02 8.92
N SER A 220 11.64 0.30 9.58
CA SER A 220 11.36 0.42 11.01
C SER A 220 11.27 -0.96 11.67
N ASP A 221 10.81 -1.00 12.92
CA ASP A 221 10.47 -2.21 13.66
C ASP A 221 9.14 -2.84 13.22
N ALA A 222 8.49 -2.29 12.19
CA ALA A 222 7.24 -2.76 11.64
C ALA A 222 7.20 -2.63 10.11
N VAL A 223 6.40 -3.49 9.48
CA VAL A 223 5.99 -3.35 8.07
C VAL A 223 4.49 -3.57 7.96
N ALA A 224 3.90 -3.16 6.84
CA ALA A 224 2.56 -3.60 6.49
C ALA A 224 2.61 -4.33 5.15
N VAL A 225 2.08 -5.55 5.11
CA VAL A 225 1.82 -6.22 3.84
C VAL A 225 0.46 -5.77 3.33
N ILE A 226 0.37 -5.50 2.03
CA ILE A 226 -0.84 -4.96 1.40
C ILE A 226 -1.12 -5.76 0.14
N ILE A 227 -2.35 -6.23 0.01
CA ILE A 227 -2.89 -6.81 -1.21
C ILE A 227 -3.75 -5.74 -1.84
N ASP A 228 -3.32 -5.22 -2.98
CA ASP A 228 -3.97 -4.12 -3.67
C ASP A 228 -4.55 -4.59 -4.99
N THR A 229 -5.79 -4.19 -5.26
CA THR A 229 -6.52 -4.53 -6.48
C THR A 229 -7.20 -3.33 -7.08
N THR A 230 -7.36 -3.36 -8.40
CA THR A 230 -8.05 -2.32 -9.16
C THR A 230 -8.68 -2.91 -10.41
N ALA A 231 -9.71 -2.27 -10.95
CA ALA A 231 -10.37 -2.69 -12.18
C ALA A 231 -10.49 -1.51 -13.17
N GLU A 232 -10.42 -1.82 -14.46
CA GLU A 232 -10.52 -0.82 -15.54
C GLU A 232 -11.98 -0.48 -15.84
N TYR A 233 -12.88 -1.48 -15.75
CA TYR A 233 -14.29 -1.34 -16.12
C TYR A 233 -15.26 -1.89 -15.06
N PRO A 234 -16.41 -1.21 -14.85
CA PRO A 234 -17.43 -1.60 -13.88
C PRO A 234 -18.34 -2.72 -14.43
N VAL A 235 -17.76 -3.89 -14.67
CA VAL A 235 -18.49 -5.08 -15.12
C VAL A 235 -19.33 -5.70 -13.99
N ILE A 236 -20.19 -6.66 -14.32
CA ILE A 236 -21.08 -7.31 -13.35
C ILE A 236 -20.30 -7.89 -12.16
N HIS A 237 -19.26 -8.68 -12.44
CA HIS A 237 -18.43 -9.34 -11.44
C HIS A 237 -17.00 -8.85 -11.55
N ASN A 238 -16.46 -8.34 -10.44
CA ASN A 238 -15.05 -8.01 -10.24
C ASN A 238 -14.68 -8.60 -8.88
N ASP A 239 -14.41 -9.88 -8.89
CA ASP A 239 -14.31 -10.73 -7.72
C ASP A 239 -12.85 -11.13 -7.51
N VAL A 240 -12.35 -10.87 -6.31
CA VAL A 240 -10.99 -11.17 -5.90
C VAL A 240 -11.03 -12.26 -4.84
N HIS A 241 -10.21 -13.29 -5.01
CA HIS A 241 -10.00 -14.36 -4.03
C HIS A 241 -8.52 -14.44 -3.70
N VAL A 242 -8.16 -14.43 -2.42
CA VAL A 242 -6.78 -14.49 -1.94
C VAL A 242 -6.61 -15.56 -0.88
N ASP A 243 -5.49 -16.27 -0.96
CA ASP A 243 -5.18 -17.41 -0.10
C ASP A 243 -3.65 -17.57 0.04
N ASP A 244 -3.20 -18.39 0.99
CA ASP A 244 -1.82 -18.87 1.11
C ASP A 244 -0.77 -17.75 1.06
N ALA A 245 -0.93 -16.76 1.95
CA ALA A 245 -0.03 -15.63 2.07
C ALA A 245 1.22 -15.98 2.91
N SER A 246 2.36 -15.38 2.58
CA SER A 246 3.59 -15.58 3.32
C SER A 246 4.42 -14.31 3.43
N LEU A 247 4.85 -13.97 4.64
CA LEU A 247 5.89 -12.97 4.85
C LEU A 247 7.05 -13.65 5.57
N VAL A 248 8.21 -13.75 4.91
CA VAL A 248 9.39 -14.41 5.47
C VAL A 248 10.61 -13.50 5.46
N VAL A 249 11.48 -13.68 6.44
CA VAL A 249 12.82 -13.09 6.43
C VAL A 249 13.68 -13.84 5.42
N ILE A 250 14.23 -13.11 4.46
CA ILE A 250 15.13 -13.62 3.41
C ILE A 250 16.59 -13.18 3.61
N GLY A 251 16.88 -12.59 4.77
CA GLY A 251 18.19 -12.13 5.18
C GLY A 251 18.14 -10.71 5.73
N ASN A 252 19.31 -10.11 5.92
CA ASN A 252 19.43 -8.69 6.18
C ASN A 252 19.82 -7.98 4.89
N ALA A 253 19.49 -6.69 4.80
CA ALA A 253 20.12 -5.85 3.80
C ALA A 253 21.64 -6.02 3.98
N PRO A 254 22.41 -6.11 2.88
CA PRO A 254 23.85 -6.10 3.00
C PRO A 254 24.20 -4.91 3.90
N ALA A 255 25.00 -5.15 4.95
CA ALA A 255 25.65 -4.05 5.63
C ALA A 255 26.22 -3.16 4.53
N PRO A 256 26.03 -1.82 4.55
CA PRO A 256 26.68 -0.97 3.57
C PRO A 256 28.13 -1.42 3.53
N GLN A 257 28.57 -1.98 2.40
CA GLN A 257 29.90 -2.56 2.32
C GLN A 257 30.84 -1.42 2.60
N GLN A 258 31.38 -1.38 3.82
CA GLN A 258 32.55 -0.60 4.09
C GLN A 258 33.59 -1.15 3.11
N PRO A 259 34.08 -0.35 2.16
CA PRO A 259 34.99 -0.84 1.14
C PRO A 259 36.11 -1.60 1.84
N ALA A 260 36.35 -2.85 1.43
CA ALA A 260 37.44 -3.64 1.98
C ALA A 260 38.72 -2.82 1.85
N ALA A 261 39.41 -2.59 2.97
CA ALA A 261 40.65 -1.84 2.99
C ALA A 261 41.65 -2.52 2.04
N PRO A 262 42.12 -1.86 0.96
CA PRO A 262 43.11 -2.45 0.09
C PRO A 262 44.44 -2.51 0.84
N ALA A 263 44.99 -3.71 0.98
CA ALA A 263 46.38 -3.88 1.39
C ALA A 263 47.30 -3.38 0.26
N GLY A 264 47.99 -2.28 0.54
CA GLY A 264 49.28 -1.91 -0.08
C GLY A 264 49.29 -1.56 -1.56
N ALA A 265 48.97 -0.32 -1.90
CA ALA A 265 49.47 0.36 -3.10
C ALA A 265 49.54 1.89 -2.85
N PRO A 266 50.43 2.65 -3.53
CA PRO A 266 50.97 3.93 -3.06
C PRO A 266 49.97 5.11 -3.09
N PRO A 267 50.21 6.22 -2.34
CA PRO A 267 49.25 7.33 -2.18
C PRO A 267 49.12 8.20 -3.45
N PRO A 268 48.07 9.05 -3.53
CA PRO A 268 47.15 9.03 -4.66
C PRO A 268 47.24 10.24 -5.59
N ALA A 269 46.74 10.08 -6.82
CA ALA A 269 46.37 11.17 -7.71
C ALA A 269 44.91 10.99 -8.20
N GLY A 270 44.00 11.73 -7.55
CA GLY A 270 42.78 12.31 -8.12
C GLY A 270 41.71 11.39 -8.71
N SER A 271 40.79 10.87 -7.87
CA SER A 271 39.47 10.44 -8.33
C SER A 271 38.57 11.67 -8.49
N GLY A 272 38.14 11.97 -9.72
CA GLY A 272 37.03 12.90 -9.93
C GLY A 272 35.73 12.26 -9.43
N ALA A 273 35.22 12.74 -8.30
CA ALA A 273 33.89 12.38 -7.82
C ALA A 273 32.84 12.80 -8.86
N ALA A 274 31.99 11.87 -9.28
CA ALA A 274 30.86 12.21 -10.14
C ALA A 274 29.96 13.22 -9.44
N ALA A 275 29.65 14.34 -10.10
CA ALA A 275 28.85 15.41 -9.52
C ALA A 275 27.42 14.90 -9.16
N PRO A 276 26.79 15.47 -8.11
CA PRO A 276 25.40 15.21 -7.79
C PRO A 276 24.50 15.43 -9.02
N GLY A 277 23.66 14.47 -9.36
CA GLY A 277 22.80 14.56 -10.54
C GLY A 277 21.50 13.77 -10.43
N VAL A 278 20.55 14.10 -11.30
CA VAL A 278 19.23 13.46 -11.41
C VAL A 278 18.92 13.09 -12.86
N VAL A 279 18.20 11.98 -13.07
CA VAL A 279 17.81 11.46 -14.39
C VAL A 279 16.29 11.41 -14.51
N VAL A 280 15.72 11.93 -15.60
CA VAL A 280 14.26 11.91 -15.85
C VAL A 280 13.77 10.49 -16.07
N LYS A 281 12.77 10.05 -15.30
CA LYS A 281 12.20 8.68 -15.36
C LYS A 281 10.82 8.59 -16.02
N THR A 282 10.16 9.72 -16.23
CA THR A 282 8.88 9.81 -16.95
C THR A 282 9.11 10.13 -18.44
N PRO A 283 8.15 9.84 -19.34
CA PRO A 283 8.27 10.17 -20.77
C PRO A 283 8.65 11.63 -21.03
N THR A 284 8.08 12.55 -20.25
CA THR A 284 8.42 13.98 -20.22
C THR A 284 8.41 14.51 -18.79
N ALA A 285 9.20 15.55 -18.51
CA ALA A 285 9.28 16.24 -17.23
C ALA A 285 9.40 17.76 -17.41
N ASN A 286 8.66 18.52 -16.61
CA ASN A 286 8.72 19.98 -16.64
C ASN A 286 9.87 20.50 -15.77
N VAL A 287 10.74 21.32 -16.38
CA VAL A 287 11.77 22.13 -15.71
C VAL A 287 11.21 23.53 -15.49
N ARG A 288 11.29 24.05 -14.25
CA ARG A 288 10.56 25.24 -13.82
C ARG A 288 11.45 26.32 -13.21
N ALA A 289 10.97 27.56 -13.24
CA ALA A 289 11.70 28.71 -12.71
C ALA A 289 11.73 28.78 -11.17
N ALA A 290 10.76 28.16 -10.47
CA ALA A 290 10.72 28.12 -9.01
C ALA A 290 10.22 26.74 -8.51
N PRO A 291 10.50 26.35 -7.25
CA PRO A 291 10.11 25.05 -6.70
C PRO A 291 8.63 25.00 -6.31
N THR A 292 7.76 25.20 -7.29
CA THR A 292 6.31 25.13 -7.15
C THR A 292 5.67 24.77 -8.48
N LEU A 293 4.56 24.04 -8.43
CA LEU A 293 3.79 23.62 -9.61
C LEU A 293 3.14 24.80 -10.35
N ASN A 294 3.02 25.95 -9.69
CA ASN A 294 2.43 27.16 -10.27
C ASN A 294 3.46 28.08 -10.95
N SER A 295 4.75 27.74 -10.90
CA SER A 295 5.79 28.56 -11.52
C SER A 295 5.92 28.31 -13.02
N THR A 296 6.46 29.30 -13.72
CA THR A 296 6.72 29.24 -15.17
C THR A 296 7.53 28.01 -15.54
N ILE A 297 7.07 27.28 -16.56
CA ILE A 297 7.79 26.16 -17.15
C ILE A 297 8.83 26.73 -18.12
N LEU A 298 10.10 26.44 -17.86
CA LEU A 298 11.23 26.89 -18.68
C LEU A 298 11.53 25.90 -19.82
N ALA A 299 11.28 24.61 -19.59
CA ALA A 299 11.45 23.56 -20.59
C ALA A 299 10.67 22.27 -20.25
N SER A 300 10.48 21.43 -21.27
CA SER A 300 10.07 20.03 -21.13
C SER A 300 11.24 19.12 -21.50
N ALA A 301 11.63 18.23 -20.59
CA ALA A 301 12.76 17.33 -20.72
C ALA A 301 12.28 15.88 -20.98
N PRO A 302 12.76 15.18 -22.01
CA PRO A 302 12.38 13.80 -22.28
C PRO A 302 12.99 12.81 -21.28
N GLN A 303 12.41 11.61 -21.21
CA GLN A 303 12.95 10.49 -20.42
C GLN A 303 14.44 10.25 -20.69
N GLY A 304 15.20 9.97 -19.64
CA GLY A 304 16.65 9.73 -19.71
C GLY A 304 17.50 11.01 -19.68
N THR A 305 16.90 12.20 -19.77
CA THR A 305 17.64 13.47 -19.63
C THR A 305 18.29 13.56 -18.24
N THR A 306 19.54 14.00 -18.19
CA THR A 306 20.32 14.14 -16.95
C THR A 306 20.56 15.60 -16.60
N PHE A 307 20.46 15.95 -15.32
CA PHE A 307 20.78 17.27 -14.81
C PHE A 307 21.74 17.20 -13.61
N THR A 308 22.68 18.14 -13.52
CA THR A 308 23.51 18.35 -12.33
C THR A 308 22.68 19.04 -11.25
N VAL A 309 22.75 18.54 -10.02
CA VAL A 309 22.05 19.08 -8.85
C VAL A 309 22.96 20.01 -8.07
N ARG A 310 22.44 21.18 -7.68
CA ARG A 310 23.13 22.16 -6.83
C ARG A 310 22.58 22.22 -5.42
N ALA A 311 21.27 22.04 -5.29
CA ALA A 311 20.59 22.04 -4.00
C ALA A 311 19.26 21.27 -4.10
N TYR A 312 18.56 21.19 -2.97
CA TYR A 312 17.21 20.67 -2.87
C TYR A 312 16.43 21.54 -1.90
N THR A 313 15.11 21.59 -2.05
CA THR A 313 14.25 22.31 -1.10
C THR A 313 14.22 21.59 0.26
N ALA A 314 13.99 22.32 1.35
CA ALA A 314 13.98 21.74 2.70
C ALA A 314 12.95 20.60 2.88
N ASP A 315 11.84 20.66 2.15
CA ASP A 315 10.82 19.62 2.06
C ASP A 315 11.18 18.45 1.12
N ARG A 316 12.34 18.54 0.46
CA ARG A 316 12.91 17.60 -0.51
C ARG A 316 12.00 17.32 -1.72
N GLN A 317 11.03 18.19 -1.98
CA GLN A 317 10.10 18.03 -3.10
C GLN A 317 10.72 18.47 -4.43
N TRP A 318 11.70 19.36 -4.40
CA TRP A 318 12.31 19.93 -5.60
C TRP A 318 13.82 19.82 -5.56
N TRP A 319 14.37 19.42 -6.69
CA TRP A 319 15.80 19.50 -6.98
C TRP A 319 16.09 20.81 -7.69
N GLN A 320 17.03 21.59 -7.17
CA GLN A 320 17.60 22.72 -7.90
C GLN A 320 18.72 22.19 -8.80
N ILE A 321 18.55 22.39 -10.10
CA ILE A 321 19.41 21.87 -11.15
C ILE A 321 20.13 22.98 -11.90
N GLU A 322 21.32 22.69 -12.41
CA GLU A 322 21.98 23.56 -13.38
C GLU A 322 21.23 23.50 -14.71
N PHE A 323 20.83 24.67 -15.20
CA PHE A 323 20.07 24.79 -16.44
C PHE A 323 20.47 26.07 -17.17
N SER A 324 21.34 25.94 -18.18
CA SER A 324 21.95 27.06 -18.91
C SER A 324 20.96 27.95 -19.67
N ARG A 325 19.71 27.50 -19.88
CA ARG A 325 18.65 28.30 -20.51
C ARG A 325 17.89 29.18 -19.51
N ALA A 326 18.12 29.03 -18.20
CA ALA A 326 17.61 29.95 -17.19
C ALA A 326 18.51 31.19 -17.08
N GLN A 327 17.95 32.34 -16.72
CA GLN A 327 18.68 33.61 -16.63
C GLN A 327 19.79 33.60 -15.56
N ASP A 328 19.60 32.85 -14.48
CA ASP A 328 20.55 32.65 -13.37
C ASP A 328 21.31 31.31 -13.48
N GLY A 329 21.12 30.57 -14.57
CA GLY A 329 21.70 29.25 -14.79
C GLY A 329 21.11 28.14 -13.91
N LEU A 330 20.00 28.39 -13.20
CA LEU A 330 19.37 27.44 -12.28
C LEU A 330 17.88 27.23 -12.60
N ALA A 331 17.40 26.02 -12.36
CA ALA A 331 15.99 25.69 -12.48
C ALA A 331 15.59 24.63 -11.46
N TYR A 332 14.31 24.28 -11.42
CA TYR A 332 13.76 23.31 -10.48
C TYR A 332 13.05 22.19 -11.21
N ILE A 333 13.30 20.95 -10.77
CA ILE A 333 12.62 19.75 -11.26
C ILE A 333 12.09 18.95 -10.08
N HIS A 334 10.84 18.50 -10.20
CA HIS A 334 10.14 17.86 -9.08
C HIS A 334 10.70 16.46 -8.81
N HIS A 335 10.79 16.06 -7.54
CA HIS A 335 11.38 14.78 -7.15
C HIS A 335 10.65 13.57 -7.75
N SER A 336 9.34 13.68 -7.99
CA SER A 336 8.51 12.57 -8.49
C SER A 336 8.84 12.16 -9.93
N VAL A 337 9.48 13.03 -10.72
CA VAL A 337 9.75 12.79 -12.15
C VAL A 337 11.21 12.45 -12.46
N VAL A 338 12.06 12.39 -11.44
CA VAL A 338 13.49 12.08 -11.59
C VAL A 338 13.97 10.98 -10.64
N THR A 339 15.15 10.43 -10.94
CA THR A 339 15.91 9.50 -10.11
C THR A 339 17.28 10.11 -9.80
N PRO A 340 17.63 10.38 -8.53
CA PRO A 340 18.95 10.91 -8.16
C PRO A 340 20.05 9.83 -8.23
N ASN A 341 21.28 10.21 -8.59
CA ASN A 341 22.46 9.36 -8.54
C ASN A 341 23.02 9.24 -7.11
N ALA A 342 24.00 8.35 -6.91
CA ALA A 342 24.58 8.10 -5.58
C ALA A 342 25.16 9.37 -4.92
N ALA A 343 25.76 10.29 -5.70
CA ALA A 343 26.29 11.55 -5.18
C ALA A 343 25.18 12.51 -4.72
N ALA A 344 24.07 12.60 -5.45
CA ALA A 344 22.90 13.39 -5.05
C ALA A 344 22.18 12.78 -3.84
N GLN A 345 22.13 11.45 -3.75
CA GLN A 345 21.56 10.75 -2.58
C GLN A 345 22.42 10.95 -1.33
N ALA A 346 23.76 10.91 -1.47
CA ALA A 346 24.67 11.18 -0.36
C ALA A 346 24.55 12.63 0.15
N ALA A 347 24.35 13.59 -0.75
CA ALA A 347 24.10 14.99 -0.39
C ALA A 347 22.77 15.21 0.36
N LEU A 348 21.76 14.33 0.20
CA LEU A 348 20.51 14.37 0.97
C LEU A 348 20.64 13.80 2.40
N GLY A 349 21.64 12.94 2.63
CA GLY A 349 21.82 12.18 3.88
C GLY A 349 22.92 12.70 4.80
N GLY A 350 23.84 13.53 4.31
CA GLY A 350 24.93 14.09 5.09
C GLY A 350 24.81 15.62 5.24
N HIS A 351 24.95 16.09 6.48
CA HIS A 351 25.01 17.49 6.94
C HIS A 351 23.67 18.11 7.38
N ALA A 352 23.33 17.86 8.66
CA ALA A 352 22.88 18.94 9.52
C ALA A 352 24.06 19.89 9.73
N ALA A 353 24.19 20.89 8.87
CA ALA A 353 24.98 22.08 9.12
C ALA A 353 24.16 23.26 8.60
N ALA A 354 23.86 24.17 9.53
CA ALA A 354 23.05 25.36 9.29
C ALA A 354 23.63 26.20 8.13
N ALA A 355 22.79 26.51 7.16
CA ALA A 355 22.93 27.70 6.32
C ALA A 355 21.52 28.22 5.98
N SER A 356 21.13 29.28 6.72
CA SER A 356 20.17 30.34 6.38
C SER A 356 18.99 29.98 5.47
N GLN A 357 17.85 29.65 6.10
CA GLN A 357 16.55 29.72 5.44
C GLN A 357 16.23 31.19 5.08
N PRO A 358 15.65 31.48 3.90
CA PRO A 358 14.63 32.49 3.82
C PRO A 358 13.43 31.97 4.63
N THR A 359 13.19 32.58 5.79
CA THR A 359 12.05 32.29 6.66
C THR A 359 10.75 32.53 5.90
N SER A 360 10.14 31.47 5.37
CA SER A 360 8.74 31.56 4.94
C SER A 360 7.90 31.82 6.19
N PRO A 361 7.07 32.88 6.21
CA PRO A 361 6.26 33.18 7.38
C PRO A 361 5.35 31.99 7.72
N ALA A 362 5.07 31.80 9.00
CA ALA A 362 4.10 30.80 9.44
C ALA A 362 2.74 31.11 8.80
N GLN A 363 2.14 30.12 8.14
CA GLN A 363 0.88 30.30 7.42
C GLN A 363 -0.02 29.07 7.58
N VAL A 364 -1.33 29.31 7.51
CA VAL A 364 -2.37 28.28 7.40
C VAL A 364 -3.23 28.53 6.16
N VAL A 365 -3.57 27.47 5.45
CA VAL A 365 -4.43 27.53 4.25
C VAL A 365 -5.83 27.06 4.61
N VAL A 366 -6.85 27.85 4.28
CA VAL A 366 -8.25 27.49 4.55
C VAL A 366 -8.67 26.27 3.72
N ASN A 367 -9.20 25.24 4.38
CA ASN A 367 -9.71 24.01 3.78
C ASN A 367 -11.10 23.69 4.32
N THR A 368 -12.12 24.26 3.67
CA THR A 368 -13.54 24.20 4.06
C THR A 368 -14.40 23.55 2.97
N GLY A 369 -13.80 22.87 1.99
CA GLY A 369 -14.53 22.20 0.91
C GLY A 369 -15.34 23.16 0.03
N GLY A 370 -14.87 24.40 -0.13
CA GLY A 370 -15.52 25.44 -0.96
C GLY A 370 -16.35 26.48 -0.18
N SER A 371 -16.65 26.24 1.11
CA SER A 371 -17.30 27.23 1.97
C SER A 371 -16.34 28.33 2.45
N ARG A 372 -16.86 29.43 3.02
CA ARG A 372 -16.01 30.48 3.62
C ARG A 372 -15.76 30.20 5.10
N LEU A 373 -14.53 30.38 5.58
CA LEU A 373 -14.17 30.23 7.00
C LEU A 373 -14.37 31.54 7.76
N ASN A 374 -15.03 31.49 8.92
CA ASN A 374 -15.21 32.67 9.77
C ASN A 374 -13.90 33.06 10.47
N ILE A 375 -13.56 34.35 10.40
CA ILE A 375 -12.48 35.01 11.16
C ILE A 375 -13.12 35.70 12.36
N ARG A 376 -12.67 35.38 13.58
CA ARG A 376 -13.33 35.79 14.83
C ARG A 376 -12.43 36.65 15.71
N ALA A 377 -13.05 37.48 16.55
CA ALA A 377 -12.35 38.39 17.45
C ALA A 377 -11.56 37.67 18.57
N THR A 378 -12.09 36.57 19.09
CA THR A 378 -11.47 35.74 20.15
C THR A 378 -11.61 34.25 19.80
N PRO A 379 -10.81 33.34 20.38
CA PRO A 379 -10.82 31.90 20.06
C PRO A 379 -12.04 31.20 20.69
N SER A 380 -13.24 31.57 20.23
CA SER A 380 -14.51 31.05 20.73
C SER A 380 -15.55 31.03 19.63
N LEU A 381 -16.39 29.98 19.62
CA LEU A 381 -17.53 29.88 18.68
C LEU A 381 -18.59 30.96 18.90
N LYS A 382 -18.62 31.57 20.10
CA LYS A 382 -19.53 32.66 20.46
C LYS A 382 -18.95 34.05 20.17
N ALA A 383 -17.69 34.14 19.76
CA ALA A 383 -17.03 35.41 19.50
C ALA A 383 -17.62 36.11 18.25
N PRO A 384 -17.65 37.45 18.23
CA PRO A 384 -18.01 38.23 17.05
C PRO A 384 -17.19 37.82 15.82
N ILE A 385 -17.85 37.74 14.66
CA ILE A 385 -17.22 37.46 13.38
C ILE A 385 -16.71 38.78 12.79
N LEU A 386 -15.40 38.90 12.64
CA LEU A 386 -14.73 40.07 12.07
C LEU A 386 -14.60 40.01 10.55
N GLY A 387 -14.73 38.82 9.97
CA GLY A 387 -14.60 38.61 8.53
C GLY A 387 -14.77 37.16 8.12
N ARG A 388 -14.59 36.90 6.83
CA ARG A 388 -14.67 35.55 6.25
C ARG A 388 -13.58 35.33 5.21
N ALA A 389 -12.72 34.34 5.44
CA ALA A 389 -11.71 33.89 4.48
C ALA A 389 -12.32 32.93 3.45
N GLN A 390 -11.84 33.00 2.20
CA GLN A 390 -12.24 32.05 1.15
C GLN A 390 -11.49 30.72 1.32
N ASN A 391 -12.08 29.63 0.81
CA ASN A 391 -11.37 28.37 0.67
C ASN A 391 -10.10 28.56 -0.17
N GLY A 392 -8.98 27.99 0.27
CA GLY A 392 -7.67 28.16 -0.36
C GLY A 392 -6.94 29.47 -0.01
N ALA A 393 -7.57 30.37 0.75
CA ALA A 393 -6.88 31.58 1.23
C ALA A 393 -5.74 31.20 2.19
N SER A 394 -4.56 31.79 1.98
CA SER A 394 -3.43 31.68 2.90
C SER A 394 -3.49 32.79 3.94
N LEU A 395 -3.38 32.43 5.21
CA LEU A 395 -3.45 33.34 6.35
C LEU A 395 -2.15 33.24 7.14
N GLU A 396 -1.50 34.36 7.39
CA GLU A 396 -0.30 34.42 8.22
C GLU A 396 -0.64 34.13 9.69
N VAL A 397 0.12 33.24 10.31
CA VAL A 397 -0.06 32.78 11.70
C VAL A 397 0.89 33.53 12.62
N LYS A 398 0.35 34.01 13.74
CA LYS A 398 1.11 34.63 14.84
C LYS A 398 1.18 33.75 16.08
N GLY A 399 0.26 32.79 16.24
CA GLY A 399 0.21 31.92 17.41
C GLY A 399 -0.92 30.89 17.35
N ILE A 400 -1.08 30.14 18.43
CA ILE A 400 -2.13 29.13 18.60
C ILE A 400 -2.75 29.27 20.00
N SER A 401 -4.03 28.94 20.14
CA SER A 401 -4.70 28.92 21.45
C SER A 401 -4.14 27.80 22.35
N PRO A 402 -4.20 27.94 23.69
CA PRO A 402 -3.69 26.91 24.61
C PRO A 402 -4.29 25.51 24.40
N ASP A 403 -5.55 25.44 24.00
CA ASP A 403 -6.29 24.21 23.68
C ASP A 403 -6.00 23.67 22.27
N LYS A 404 -5.16 24.38 21.49
CA LYS A 404 -4.79 24.09 20.10
C LYS A 404 -5.96 24.04 19.11
N GLN A 405 -7.14 24.53 19.49
CA GLN A 405 -8.33 24.51 18.64
C GLN A 405 -8.43 25.73 17.70
N TRP A 406 -7.59 26.75 17.89
CA TRP A 406 -7.63 27.99 17.14
C TRP A 406 -6.25 28.49 16.76
N TRP A 407 -6.10 28.92 15.51
CA TRP A 407 -4.93 29.66 15.05
C TRP A 407 -5.18 31.16 15.18
N GLN A 408 -4.22 31.86 15.76
CA GLN A 408 -4.17 33.32 15.73
C GLN A 408 -3.50 33.76 14.43
N ILE A 409 -4.20 34.57 13.64
CA ILE A 409 -3.75 35.06 12.34
C ILE A 409 -3.49 36.56 12.37
N ALA A 410 -2.64 37.05 11.46
CA ALA A 410 -2.55 38.48 11.17
C ALA A 410 -3.82 38.94 10.44
N TYR A 411 -4.52 39.93 10.99
CA TYR A 411 -5.75 40.47 10.43
C TYR A 411 -5.96 41.92 10.86
N ALA A 412 -5.82 42.86 9.92
CA ALA A 412 -5.89 44.30 10.20
C ALA A 412 -7.24 44.77 10.79
N GLY A 413 -8.32 44.02 10.56
CA GLY A 413 -9.65 44.32 11.13
C GLY A 413 -9.86 43.82 12.57
N GLY A 414 -8.82 43.29 13.22
CA GLY A 414 -8.85 42.83 14.61
C GLY A 414 -8.23 43.83 15.59
N THR A 415 -8.58 43.72 16.87
CA THR A 415 -8.26 44.70 17.92
C THR A 415 -6.76 44.94 18.10
N ASP A 416 -5.91 43.95 17.80
CA ASP A 416 -4.44 44.04 17.86
C ASP A 416 -3.77 43.69 16.51
N GLY A 417 -4.48 43.93 15.40
CA GLY A 417 -4.05 43.44 14.09
C GLY A 417 -4.03 41.91 13.99
N THR A 418 -4.74 41.22 14.89
CA THR A 418 -4.88 39.75 14.90
C THR A 418 -6.33 39.31 15.03
N ALA A 419 -6.61 38.10 14.56
CA ALA A 419 -7.91 37.46 14.70
C ALA A 419 -7.74 35.93 14.80
N TRP A 420 -8.84 35.19 14.96
CA TRP A 420 -8.81 33.76 15.22
C TRP A 420 -9.59 32.97 14.17
N VAL A 421 -9.01 31.84 13.73
CA VAL A 421 -9.65 30.87 12.83
C VAL A 421 -9.55 29.47 13.42
N MET A 422 -10.55 28.62 13.15
CA MET A 422 -10.64 27.30 13.79
C MET A 422 -9.69 26.30 13.14
N ALA A 423 -8.91 25.57 13.95
CA ALA A 423 -7.81 24.73 13.50
C ALA A 423 -8.24 23.59 12.57
N GLN A 424 -9.40 22.99 12.81
CA GLN A 424 -9.92 21.88 12.00
C GLN A 424 -10.23 22.25 10.53
N TYR A 425 -10.34 23.55 10.21
CA TYR A 425 -10.71 24.03 8.87
C TYR A 425 -9.53 24.68 8.14
N VAL A 426 -8.31 24.47 8.61
CA VAL A 426 -7.11 25.01 7.98
C VAL A 426 -5.97 24.00 7.98
N VAL A 427 -5.07 24.11 7.01
CA VAL A 427 -3.88 23.25 6.87
C VAL A 427 -2.62 24.09 7.14
N PRO A 428 -1.84 23.82 8.20
CA PRO A 428 -0.65 24.59 8.54
C PRO A 428 0.57 24.20 7.68
N ASN A 429 1.38 25.20 7.31
CA ASN A 429 2.70 24.97 6.73
C ASN A 429 3.72 24.52 7.82
N PRO A 430 4.93 24.08 7.45
CA PRO A 430 5.92 23.62 8.43
C PRO A 430 6.27 24.66 9.51
N ALA A 431 6.37 25.94 9.15
CA ALA A 431 6.64 27.02 10.11
C ALA A 431 5.48 27.20 11.13
N ALA A 432 4.22 27.08 10.69
CA ALA A 432 3.06 27.11 11.58
C ALA A 432 2.99 25.87 12.49
N ARG A 433 3.34 24.67 11.99
CA ARG A 433 3.41 23.45 12.81
C ARG A 433 4.43 23.55 13.94
N GLN A 434 5.60 24.15 13.65
CA GLN A 434 6.62 24.43 14.66
C GLN A 434 6.11 25.38 15.76
N LEU A 435 5.37 26.44 15.39
CA LEU A 435 4.75 27.34 16.38
C LEU A 435 3.76 26.63 17.33
N ALA A 436 3.12 25.56 16.88
CA ALA A 436 2.13 24.82 17.66
C ALA A 436 2.68 23.60 18.42
N GLY A 437 3.98 23.31 18.29
CA GLY A 437 4.58 22.07 18.79
C GLY A 437 3.86 20.84 18.24
N LEU A 438 3.46 20.89 16.96
CA LEU A 438 2.81 19.79 16.25
C LEU A 438 3.86 19.06 15.38
N PRO A 439 3.80 17.72 15.27
CA PRO A 439 4.74 16.94 14.47
C PRO A 439 4.68 17.25 12.96
#